data_AF-A0A9J8DEJ9-F1
#
_entry.id   AF-A0A9J8DEJ9-F1
#
_cell.length_a   1.000
_cell.length_b   1.000
_cell.length_c   1.000
_cell.angle_alpha   90.00
_cell.angle_beta   90.00
_cell.angle_gamma   90.00
#
_symmetry.space_group_name_H-M   'P 1'
#
loop_
_entity.id
_entity.type
_entity.pdbx_description
1 polymer ?
#
loop_
_entity_poly.entity_id
_entity_poly.type
_entity_poly.pdbx_seq_one_letter_code
_entity_poly.pdbx_strand_id
1 'polypeptide(L)'
;MALRVCSTFLRSYSTHGKSVLGGLSSVRFKSSCPVNISHLDHLVLTVRDLNRTTHFYSKVLGMEVVTFKGDRKALSFREQNVNLHQAGKEFEPKAKTPTPGSADLCLITKTPLTTVAAHLEVTYTVSFTEF
;
A
#
# COMPACT_ATOMS: atom_id res chain seq x y z
N MET A 1 -11.91 9.73 -5.79
CA MET A 1 -13.36 9.48 -5.66
C MET A 1 -13.54 7.97 -5.51
N ALA A 2 -13.99 7.48 -4.35
CA ALA A 2 -14.12 6.06 -4.07
C ALA A 2 -15.59 5.74 -3.78
N LEU A 3 -16.21 4.93 -4.64
CA LEU A 3 -17.51 4.32 -4.37
C LEU A 3 -17.27 2.98 -3.66
N ARG A 4 -17.85 2.81 -2.46
CA ARG A 4 -17.98 1.53 -1.75
C ARG A 4 -19.46 1.32 -1.46
N VAL A 5 -20.01 0.16 -1.83
CA VAL A 5 -21.34 -0.31 -1.38
C VAL A 5 -21.28 -1.82 -1.11
N CYS A 6 -22.13 -2.24 -0.16
CA CYS A 6 -22.49 -3.59 0.30
C CYS A 6 -21.62 -4.12 1.46
N SER A 7 -21.94 -3.86 2.74
CA SER A 7 -23.08 -4.32 3.58
C SER A 7 -22.99 -5.79 3.99
N THR A 8 -22.73 -6.05 5.27
CA THR A 8 -23.59 -6.75 6.25
C THR A 8 -22.75 -7.18 7.44
N PHE A 9 -22.96 -6.59 8.62
CA PHE A 9 -23.32 -7.32 9.85
C PHE A 9 -23.63 -6.28 10.95
N LEU A 10 -24.92 -5.99 11.13
CA LEU A 10 -25.43 -5.24 12.26
C LEU A 10 -25.51 -6.20 13.46
N ARG A 11 -24.76 -5.92 14.53
CA ARG A 11 -25.04 -6.49 15.84
C ARG A 11 -25.49 -5.38 16.78
N SER A 12 -26.79 -5.42 17.08
CA SER A 12 -27.48 -4.55 18.02
C SER A 12 -26.90 -4.70 19.43
N TYR A 13 -26.57 -3.59 20.07
CA TYR A 13 -26.65 -3.46 21.52
C TYR A 13 -27.30 -2.12 21.85
N SER A 14 -28.48 -2.23 22.44
CA SER A 14 -29.30 -1.15 22.97
C SER A 14 -28.92 -0.93 24.44
N THR A 15 -28.54 0.30 24.80
CA THR A 15 -28.83 0.85 26.14
C THR A 15 -29.18 2.33 26.00
N HIS A 16 -30.30 2.69 26.62
CA HIS A 16 -30.87 4.04 26.68
C HIS A 16 -29.99 5.04 27.45
N GLY A 17 -29.95 6.28 26.98
CA GLY A 17 -29.51 7.45 27.74
C GLY A 17 -29.46 8.72 26.89
N LYS A 18 -30.49 9.57 26.99
CA LYS A 18 -30.56 10.89 26.35
C LYS A 18 -29.88 11.95 27.21
N SER A 19 -28.99 12.79 26.65
CA SER A 19 -28.92 14.25 26.86
C SER A 19 -27.82 14.84 25.94
N VAL A 20 -28.14 15.73 24.99
CA VAL A 20 -28.12 17.22 25.04
C VAL A 20 -26.71 17.83 24.93
N LEU A 21 -26.49 18.49 23.78
CA LEU A 21 -25.60 19.64 23.48
C LEU A 21 -24.16 19.68 24.04
N GLY A 22 -23.19 19.72 23.11
CA GLY A 22 -21.92 20.43 23.31
C GLY A 22 -20.64 19.61 23.09
N GLY A 23 -19.74 20.15 22.27
CA GLY A 23 -18.32 19.81 22.31
C GLY A 23 -17.82 18.96 21.14
N LEU A 24 -16.90 19.52 20.35
CA LEU A 24 -15.88 18.73 19.66
C LEU A 24 -15.23 17.83 20.71
N SER A 25 -15.58 16.55 20.70
CA SER A 25 -14.92 15.55 21.53
C SER A 25 -13.53 15.36 20.92
N SER A 26 -12.55 16.08 21.47
CA SER A 26 -11.15 15.75 21.23
C SER A 26 -10.99 14.30 21.67
N VAL A 27 -10.76 13.40 20.71
CA VAL A 27 -10.38 12.02 21.01
C VAL A 27 -9.09 12.11 21.82
N ARG A 28 -9.19 11.92 23.13
CA ARG A 28 -8.06 12.00 24.05
C ARG A 28 -7.23 10.74 23.86
N PHE A 29 -6.26 10.79 22.96
CA PHE A 29 -5.22 9.77 22.85
C PHE A 29 -4.43 9.75 24.16
N LYS A 30 -4.70 8.77 25.04
CA LYS A 30 -3.72 8.37 26.04
C LYS A 30 -2.63 7.60 25.30
N SER A 31 -1.44 8.17 25.14
CA SER A 31 -0.27 7.38 24.81
C SER A 31 0.86 7.70 25.77
N SER A 32 1.14 6.77 26.67
CA SER A 32 2.36 6.70 27.49
C SER A 32 3.47 5.92 26.79
N CYS A 33 3.32 5.67 25.49
CA CYS A 33 4.34 4.96 24.72
C CYS A 33 5.52 5.91 24.47
N PRO A 34 6.76 5.53 24.83
CA PRO A 34 7.94 6.35 24.56
C PRO A 34 8.35 6.29 23.07
N VAL A 35 7.74 5.41 22.27
CA VAL A 35 8.09 5.21 20.87
C VAL A 35 7.41 6.26 20.01
N ASN A 36 8.22 7.01 19.26
CA ASN A 36 7.79 7.98 18.26
C ASN A 36 8.19 7.49 16.87
N ILE A 37 7.21 7.11 16.04
CA ILE A 37 7.44 6.64 14.66
C ILE A 37 7.51 7.86 13.73
N SER A 38 8.55 7.95 12.92
CA SER A 38 8.72 9.07 11.97
C SER A 38 7.97 8.84 10.66
N HIS A 39 8.27 7.74 9.97
CA HIS A 39 7.71 7.37 8.67
C HIS A 39 7.93 5.88 8.37
N LEU A 40 7.32 5.40 7.28
CA LEU A 40 7.60 4.09 6.72
C LEU A 40 8.87 4.17 5.86
N ASP A 41 9.91 3.42 6.20
CA ASP A 41 11.14 3.34 5.41
C ASP A 41 10.94 2.48 4.14
N HIS A 42 10.46 1.25 4.35
CA HIS A 42 10.12 0.33 3.27
C HIS A 42 9.05 -0.68 3.67
N LEU A 43 8.52 -1.38 2.67
CA LEU A 43 7.72 -2.58 2.85
C LEU A 43 8.22 -3.69 1.91
N VAL A 44 7.75 -4.92 2.12
CA VAL A 44 8.02 -6.05 1.22
C VAL A 44 6.76 -6.43 0.46
N LEU A 45 6.85 -6.48 -0.86
CA LEU A 45 5.83 -7.12 -1.71
C LEU A 45 6.28 -8.52 -2.10
N THR A 46 5.42 -9.50 -1.84
CA THR A 46 5.53 -10.81 -2.45
C THR A 46 4.89 -10.74 -3.83
N VAL A 47 5.58 -11.20 -4.88
CA VAL A 47 5.12 -11.11 -6.26
C VAL A 47 5.31 -12.43 -7.00
N ARG A 48 4.50 -12.68 -8.03
CA ARG A 48 4.61 -13.91 -8.84
C ARG A 48 5.88 -13.93 -9.70
N ASP A 49 6.20 -12.79 -10.31
CA ASP A 49 7.34 -12.64 -11.21
C ASP A 49 8.05 -11.30 -10.98
N LEU A 50 9.35 -11.36 -10.68
CA LEU A 50 10.16 -10.17 -10.41
C LEU A 50 10.35 -9.27 -11.63
N ASN A 51 10.55 -9.85 -12.82
CA ASN A 51 10.83 -9.08 -14.03
C ASN A 51 9.60 -8.30 -14.48
N ARG A 52 8.43 -8.92 -14.44
CA ARG A 52 7.15 -8.28 -14.75
C ARG A 52 6.82 -7.17 -13.77
N THR A 53 7.01 -7.44 -12.48
CA THR A 53 6.79 -6.44 -11.42
C THR A 53 7.73 -5.25 -11.61
N THR A 54 9.03 -5.50 -11.73
CA THR A 54 10.02 -4.42 -11.91
C THR A 54 9.78 -3.62 -13.19
N HIS A 55 9.42 -4.29 -14.28
CA HIS A 55 9.04 -3.63 -15.53
C HIS A 55 7.80 -2.73 -15.33
N PHE A 56 6.75 -3.23 -14.70
CA PHE A 56 5.54 -2.43 -14.45
C PHE A 56 5.85 -1.19 -13.60
N TYR A 57 6.43 -1.35 -12.42
CA TYR A 57 6.64 -0.22 -11.51
C TYR A 57 7.64 0.80 -12.06
N SER A 58 8.64 0.36 -12.84
CA SER A 58 9.58 1.29 -13.48
C SER A 58 8.97 2.01 -14.69
N LYS A 59 8.15 1.35 -15.50
CA LYS A 59 7.58 1.95 -16.72
C LYS A 59 6.30 2.74 -16.47
N VAL A 60 5.44 2.24 -15.59
CA VAL A 60 4.13 2.83 -15.30
C VAL A 60 4.21 3.87 -14.19
N LEU A 61 5.01 3.62 -13.15
CA LEU A 61 5.11 4.52 -11.99
C LEU A 61 6.46 5.23 -11.89
N GLY A 62 7.39 5.01 -12.82
CA GLY A 62 8.67 5.71 -12.86
C GLY A 62 9.60 5.37 -11.69
N MET A 63 9.40 4.24 -11.02
CA MET A 63 10.25 3.81 -9.91
C MET A 63 11.60 3.30 -10.40
N GLU A 64 12.66 3.53 -9.62
CA GLU A 64 13.99 3.02 -9.93
C GLU A 64 14.14 1.56 -9.46
N VAL A 65 14.65 0.68 -10.32
CA VAL A 65 14.93 -0.71 -9.95
C VAL A 65 16.33 -0.81 -9.35
N VAL A 66 16.40 -1.07 -8.05
CA VAL A 66 17.67 -1.20 -7.33
C VAL A 66 17.96 -2.68 -7.10
N THR A 67 19.23 -3.07 -7.29
CA THR A 67 19.72 -4.41 -6.95
C THR A 67 20.70 -4.30 -5.79
N PHE A 68 20.50 -5.09 -4.74
CA PHE A 68 21.30 -5.00 -3.52
C PHE A 68 21.48 -6.37 -2.87
N LYS A 69 22.53 -6.51 -2.05
CA LYS A 69 22.83 -7.74 -1.30
C LYS A 69 22.75 -9.00 -2.20
N GLY A 70 23.41 -8.95 -3.35
CA GLY A 70 23.35 -10.01 -4.36
C GLY A 70 22.25 -9.74 -5.40
N ASP A 71 21.25 -10.60 -5.43
CA ASP A 71 20.18 -10.62 -6.43
C ASP A 71 18.86 -9.99 -5.95
N ARG A 72 18.83 -9.44 -4.73
CA ARG A 72 17.61 -8.84 -4.17
C ARG A 72 17.24 -7.58 -4.95
N LYS A 73 15.96 -7.46 -5.28
CA LYS A 73 15.41 -6.32 -6.03
C LYS A 73 14.56 -5.45 -5.12
N ALA A 74 14.67 -4.15 -5.32
CA ALA A 74 13.78 -3.15 -4.75
C ALA A 74 13.31 -2.16 -5.82
N LEU A 75 12.18 -1.53 -5.54
CA LEU A 75 11.66 -0.38 -6.28
C LEU A 75 11.81 0.85 -5.42
N SER A 76 12.64 1.81 -5.85
CA SER A 76 12.91 3.03 -5.12
C SER A 76 12.07 4.19 -5.65
N PHE A 77 11.54 5.00 -4.73
CA PHE A 77 10.92 6.28 -5.05
C PHE A 77 11.16 7.27 -3.90
N ARG A 78 11.79 8.40 -4.22
CA ARG A 78 12.25 9.39 -3.22
C ARG A 78 13.15 8.74 -2.17
N GLU A 79 12.73 8.77 -0.91
CA GLU A 79 13.46 8.26 0.25
C GLU A 79 12.92 6.90 0.72
N GLN A 80 11.99 6.30 -0.03
CA GLN A 80 11.31 5.05 0.33
C GLN A 80 11.58 3.95 -0.69
N ASN A 81 11.52 2.70 -0.23
CA ASN A 81 11.71 1.53 -1.08
C ASN A 81 10.60 0.49 -0.92
N VAL A 82 10.35 -0.28 -1.98
CA VAL A 82 9.56 -1.52 -1.93
C VAL A 82 10.47 -2.68 -2.27
N ASN A 83 10.78 -3.50 -1.27
CA ASN A 83 11.56 -4.71 -1.48
C ASN A 83 10.68 -5.78 -2.12
N LEU A 84 11.20 -6.50 -3.12
CA LEU A 84 10.47 -7.52 -3.83
C LEU A 84 10.97 -8.91 -3.45
N HIS A 85 10.04 -9.78 -3.09
CA HIS A 85 10.29 -11.21 -2.91
C HIS A 85 9.45 -11.97 -3.93
N GLN A 86 10.04 -12.91 -4.65
CA GLN A 86 9.26 -13.78 -5.53
C GLN A 86 8.58 -14.88 -4.71
N ALA A 87 7.31 -15.18 -4.99
CA ALA A 87 6.59 -16.26 -4.34
C ALA A 87 7.34 -17.60 -4.51
N GLY A 88 7.54 -18.32 -3.40
CA GLY A 88 8.32 -19.55 -3.35
C GLY A 88 9.84 -19.35 -3.30
N LYS A 89 10.33 -18.10 -3.35
CA LYS A 89 11.75 -17.71 -3.23
C LYS A 89 11.91 -16.51 -2.29
N GLU A 90 11.08 -16.43 -1.25
CA GLU A 90 11.16 -15.32 -0.30
C GLU A 90 12.39 -15.45 0.61
N PHE A 91 12.88 -14.32 1.08
CA PHE A 91 13.98 -14.26 2.03
C PHE A 91 13.44 -14.22 3.47
N GLU A 92 14.06 -14.96 4.38
CA GLU A 92 13.73 -14.87 5.80
C GLU A 92 14.43 -13.68 6.49
N PRO A 93 13.80 -13.03 7.48
CA PRO A 93 12.41 -13.25 7.93
C PRO A 93 11.38 -12.64 6.97
N LYS A 94 10.20 -13.25 6.89
CA LYS A 94 9.06 -12.77 6.07
C LYS A 94 7.72 -12.76 6.80
N ALA A 95 6.70 -12.21 6.16
CA ALA A 95 5.33 -12.28 6.65
C ALA A 95 4.89 -13.74 6.81
N LYS A 96 3.99 -14.02 7.77
CA LYS A 96 3.51 -15.39 8.04
C LYS A 96 2.90 -16.08 6.82
N THR A 97 2.18 -15.33 6.00
CA THR A 97 1.54 -15.82 4.78
C THR A 97 1.84 -14.86 3.62
N PRO A 98 3.05 -14.94 3.02
CA PRO A 98 3.44 -14.06 1.92
C PRO A 98 2.55 -14.34 0.71
N THR A 99 1.76 -13.35 0.29
CA THR A 99 0.66 -13.56 -0.68
C THR A 99 0.77 -12.54 -1.81
N PRO A 100 1.07 -12.96 -3.05
CA PRO A 100 1.00 -12.07 -4.20
C PRO A 100 -0.38 -11.42 -4.38
N GLY A 101 -0.39 -10.13 -4.71
CA GLY A 101 -1.62 -9.37 -4.93
C GLY A 101 -2.39 -8.97 -3.67
N SER A 102 -1.88 -9.23 -2.47
CA SER A 102 -2.57 -8.88 -1.21
C SER A 102 -2.39 -7.42 -0.77
N ALA A 103 -1.54 -6.65 -1.46
CA ALA A 103 -1.22 -5.29 -1.09
C ALA A 103 -2.21 -4.30 -1.72
N ASP A 104 -2.74 -3.40 -0.90
CA ASP A 104 -3.52 -2.24 -1.31
C ASP A 104 -2.77 -0.99 -0.82
N LEU A 105 -2.20 -0.23 -1.76
CA LEU A 105 -1.29 0.88 -1.48
C LEU A 105 -1.80 2.16 -2.13
N CYS A 106 -1.77 3.25 -1.37
CA CYS A 106 -2.03 4.60 -1.86
C CYS A 106 -0.72 5.38 -1.87
N LEU A 107 -0.26 5.80 -3.05
CA LEU A 107 0.96 6.58 -3.23
C LEU A 107 0.62 8.02 -3.60
N ILE A 108 1.25 8.97 -2.93
CA ILE A 108 1.06 10.39 -3.21
C ILE A 108 2.07 10.84 -4.27
N THR A 109 1.57 11.49 -5.32
CA THR A 109 2.41 12.09 -6.36
C THR A 109 2.18 13.60 -6.46
N LYS A 110 3.23 14.32 -6.88
CA LYS A 110 3.13 15.73 -7.24
C LYS A 110 2.65 15.93 -8.69
N THR A 111 2.63 14.85 -9.49
CA THR A 111 2.12 14.88 -10.86
C THR A 111 0.60 15.12 -10.83
N PRO A 112 0.06 16.06 -11.61
CA PRO A 112 -1.38 16.27 -11.71
C PRO A 112 -2.11 14.98 -12.08
N LEU A 113 -3.22 14.69 -11.40
CA LEU A 113 -3.96 13.44 -11.60
C LEU A 113 -4.49 13.27 -13.02
N THR A 114 -4.74 14.36 -13.75
CA THR A 114 -5.12 14.32 -15.16
C THR A 114 -4.02 13.75 -16.04
N THR A 115 -2.77 14.15 -15.79
CA THR A 115 -1.59 13.60 -16.48
C THR A 115 -1.36 12.14 -16.11
N VAL A 116 -1.55 11.79 -14.83
CA VAL A 116 -1.46 10.38 -14.39
C VAL A 116 -2.52 9.53 -15.08
N ALA A 117 -3.78 9.96 -15.11
CA ALA A 117 -4.86 9.24 -15.75
C ALA A 117 -4.60 9.02 -17.24
N ALA A 118 -4.19 10.07 -17.97
CA ALA A 118 -3.86 9.98 -19.39
C ALA A 118 -2.67 9.04 -19.67
N HIS A 119 -1.61 9.11 -18.86
CA HIS A 119 -0.47 8.20 -18.97
C HIS A 119 -0.90 6.75 -18.76
N LEU A 120 -1.68 6.51 -17.71
CA LEU A 120 -2.15 5.19 -17.37
C LEU A 120 -3.08 4.64 -18.46
N GLU A 121 -3.99 5.43 -19.03
CA GLU A 121 -4.89 5.02 -20.13
C GLU A 121 -4.14 4.47 -21.34
N VAL A 122 -3.06 5.14 -21.76
CA VAL A 122 -2.19 4.67 -22.85
C VAL A 122 -1.45 3.38 -22.45
N THR A 123 -1.03 3.29 -21.20
CA THR A 123 -0.21 2.19 -20.68
C THR A 123 -1.03 0.94 -20.31
N TYR A 124 -2.33 1.09 -20.00
CA TYR A 124 -3.26 0.03 -19.60
C TYR A 124 -3.59 -0.98 -20.72
N THR A 125 -3.11 -0.77 -21.95
CA THR A 125 -3.13 -1.82 -22.98
C THR A 125 -2.24 -3.02 -22.59
N VAL A 126 -1.39 -2.87 -21.57
CA VAL A 126 -0.64 -3.97 -20.94
C VAL A 126 -1.47 -4.56 -19.79
N SER A 127 -2.14 -5.67 -20.08
CA SER A 127 -3.11 -6.41 -19.26
C SER A 127 -2.75 -6.62 -17.78
N PHE A 128 -3.68 -6.23 -16.89
CA PHE A 128 -3.64 -6.37 -15.42
C PHE A 128 -3.95 -7.77 -14.87
N THR A 129 -4.06 -8.79 -15.72
CA THR A 129 -4.53 -10.12 -15.32
C THR A 129 -3.52 -10.97 -14.54
N GLU A 130 -2.33 -10.45 -14.19
CA GLU A 130 -1.21 -11.31 -13.77
C GLU A 130 -0.33 -10.74 -12.63
N PHE A 131 -0.92 -10.02 -11.67
CA PHE A 131 -0.29 -9.77 -10.37
C PHE A 131 -0.64 -10.87 -9.35
#